data_AF-A0A497E2F2-F1
#
_entry.id   AF-A0A497E2F2-F1
#
_cell.length_a   1.000
_cell.length_b   1.000
_cell.length_c   1.000
_cell.angle_alpha   90.00
_cell.angle_beta   90.00
_cell.angle_gamma   90.00
#
_symmetry.space_group_name_H-M   'P 1'
#
loop_
_entity.id
_entity.type
_entity.pdbx_description
1 polymer ?
#
loop_
_entity_poly.entity_id
_entity_poly.type
_entity_poly.pdbx_seq_one_letter_code
_entity_poly.pdbx_strand_id
1 'polypeptide(L)'
;MRAYETELTFGGEKGHAVVVEFEKPWRLVSWSKYQYIVNWDLGEGVWFTPEWLETHSPDDGFCYEPLMDKELRYSRVRILEAGPVRAKIHWHYALCNPRYEIFNGNSTADEYYTVYPDGIAVRKLVGWPGNESEFGGNSHFWEVMEFILKTGGIPIEDVINKKECFSFQSEKGEKLSFPWPIPKPFAWGQEPLCNSYPQVKDWKFYIGRIYLKDRPDPFCMFVKDKRIFPYKPCSSTSYGSCNGDHPPLTLWDIGRRSTWEGGTSASFLSCQAIRHPGEKPPRPCVWLFLTGATEQDDAYLIDLGQSWYNPAYIIGPPPVTAGYGDEPVYYEGYSFSERAYQFIKMKGEKVNFLMMPSMDVINPVIRVSGWKAPSVSVSFDGYPLDTKDFQAQLKGDELLLWINKRVSKNTKVEIVEKGR
;
A
#
# COMPACT_ATOMS: atom_id res chain seq x y z
N MET A 1 11.82 -12.04 9.75
CA MET A 1 11.83 -11.01 8.69
C MET A 1 13.13 -10.22 8.74
N ARG A 2 13.61 -9.72 7.60
CA ARG A 2 14.87 -8.99 7.45
C ARG A 2 14.71 -7.91 6.37
N ALA A 3 15.38 -6.78 6.52
CA ALA A 3 15.55 -5.79 5.46
C ALA A 3 17.04 -5.52 5.25
N TYR A 4 17.50 -5.50 4.00
CA TYR A 4 18.91 -5.39 3.67
C TYR A 4 19.13 -4.84 2.26
N GLU A 5 20.35 -4.39 2.00
CA GLU A 5 20.81 -3.97 0.68
C GLU A 5 21.63 -5.09 0.03
N THR A 6 21.50 -5.27 -1.28
CA THR A 6 22.21 -6.29 -2.04
C THR A 6 22.36 -5.89 -3.50
N GLU A 7 23.02 -6.72 -4.30
CA GLU A 7 22.88 -6.69 -5.75
C GLU A 7 21.91 -7.77 -6.21
N LEU A 8 20.95 -7.39 -7.04
CA LEU A 8 19.93 -8.28 -7.58
C LEU A 8 20.01 -8.29 -9.11
N THR A 9 19.75 -9.46 -9.70
CA THR A 9 19.65 -9.66 -11.14
C THR A 9 18.20 -9.91 -11.55
N PHE A 10 17.69 -9.17 -12.52
CA PHE A 10 16.35 -9.34 -13.07
C PHE A 10 16.39 -9.21 -14.60
N GLY A 11 15.87 -10.23 -15.29
CA GLY A 11 15.98 -10.48 -16.75
C GLY A 11 17.30 -10.04 -17.39
N GLY A 12 18.42 -10.49 -16.81
CA GLY A 12 19.76 -10.34 -17.38
C GLY A 12 20.53 -9.09 -16.93
N GLU A 13 19.85 -8.11 -16.34
CA GLU A 13 20.47 -6.90 -15.81
C GLU A 13 20.75 -7.06 -14.32
N LYS A 14 21.89 -6.54 -13.85
CA LYS A 14 22.30 -6.57 -12.44
C LYS A 14 22.40 -5.16 -11.88
N GLY A 15 21.92 -4.94 -10.66
CA GLY A 15 21.99 -3.64 -10.01
C GLY A 15 21.76 -3.69 -8.50
N HIS A 16 22.06 -2.59 -7.82
CA HIS A 16 21.76 -2.40 -6.40
C HIS A 16 20.26 -2.53 -6.13
N ALA A 17 19.90 -3.17 -5.02
CA ALA A 17 18.55 -3.35 -4.55
C ALA A 17 18.44 -3.22 -3.02
N VAL A 18 17.31 -2.70 -2.58
CA VAL A 18 16.81 -2.83 -1.20
C VAL A 18 15.77 -3.94 -1.20
N VAL A 19 15.91 -4.89 -0.28
CA VAL A 19 15.05 -6.08 -0.18
C VAL A 19 14.48 -6.20 1.23
N VAL A 20 13.19 -6.52 1.34
CA VAL A 20 12.56 -6.98 2.59
C VAL A 20 12.06 -8.40 2.41
N GLU A 21 12.59 -9.31 3.21
CA GLU A 21 12.23 -10.73 3.22
C GLU A 21 11.53 -11.11 4.52
N PHE A 22 10.52 -11.96 4.38
CA PHE A 22 9.76 -12.58 5.45
C PHE A 22 9.55 -14.06 5.08
N GLU A 23 8.95 -14.86 5.95
CA GLU A 23 8.81 -16.32 5.76
C GLU A 23 7.70 -16.66 4.75
N LYS A 24 7.80 -16.12 3.54
CA LYS A 24 6.85 -16.28 2.42
C LYS A 24 7.61 -16.46 1.10
N PRO A 25 6.96 -17.02 0.06
CA PRO A 25 7.58 -17.18 -1.26
C PRO A 25 7.69 -15.88 -2.08
N TRP A 26 7.22 -14.75 -1.55
CA TRP A 26 7.39 -13.42 -2.14
C TRP A 26 8.17 -12.49 -1.19
N ARG A 27 8.67 -11.39 -1.73
CA ARG A 27 9.43 -10.37 -0.99
C ARG A 27 9.20 -8.97 -1.56
N LEU A 28 9.50 -7.93 -0.80
CA LEU A 28 9.50 -6.56 -1.30
C LEU A 28 10.88 -6.22 -1.86
N VAL A 29 10.94 -5.64 -3.05
CA VAL A 29 12.19 -5.27 -3.74
C VAL A 29 12.07 -3.86 -4.31
N SER A 30 13.11 -3.06 -4.12
CA SER A 30 13.31 -1.79 -4.83
C SER A 30 14.67 -1.85 -5.49
N TRP A 31 14.73 -1.68 -6.82
CA TRP A 31 15.90 -2.01 -7.63
C TRP A 31 16.34 -0.84 -8.52
N SER A 32 17.64 -0.56 -8.53
CA SER A 32 18.24 0.61 -9.20
C SER A 32 17.98 0.66 -10.70
N LYS A 33 18.02 -0.49 -11.40
CA LYS A 33 17.74 -0.56 -12.85
C LYS A 33 16.27 -0.33 -13.19
N TYR A 34 15.40 -0.32 -12.17
CA TYR A 34 14.00 0.07 -12.29
C TYR A 34 13.66 1.27 -11.38
N GLN A 35 14.56 2.27 -11.37
CA GLN A 35 14.35 3.58 -10.74
C GLN A 35 13.99 3.50 -9.25
N TYR A 36 14.35 2.41 -8.57
CA TYR A 36 13.94 2.11 -7.19
C TYR A 36 12.43 2.08 -6.96
N ILE A 37 11.62 1.97 -8.02
CA ILE A 37 10.19 1.71 -7.89
C ILE A 37 10.02 0.44 -7.04
N VAL A 38 9.11 0.51 -6.07
CA VAL A 38 8.87 -0.60 -5.14
C VAL A 38 8.02 -1.66 -5.82
N ASN A 39 8.49 -2.91 -5.76
CA ASN A 39 7.87 -4.07 -6.36
C ASN A 39 7.72 -5.19 -5.33
N TRP A 40 6.68 -6.00 -5.49
CA TRP A 40 6.58 -7.34 -4.94
C TRP A 40 7.24 -8.31 -5.91
N ASP A 41 8.32 -8.94 -5.49
CA ASP A 41 8.95 -10.05 -6.21
C ASP A 41 8.19 -11.33 -5.85
N LEU A 42 7.47 -11.88 -6.83
CA LEU A 42 6.57 -13.02 -6.70
C LEU A 42 7.23 -14.35 -7.07
N GLY A 43 8.56 -14.33 -7.25
CA GLY A 43 9.34 -15.49 -7.67
C GLY A 43 9.50 -15.58 -9.19
N GLU A 44 10.52 -16.32 -9.61
CA GLU A 44 10.77 -16.71 -11.02
C GLU A 44 10.80 -15.53 -12.02
N GLY A 45 11.27 -14.37 -11.56
CA GLY A 45 11.37 -13.20 -12.42
C GLY A 45 10.02 -12.56 -12.75
N VAL A 46 9.00 -12.72 -11.88
CA VAL A 46 7.71 -12.05 -12.00
C VAL A 46 7.55 -11.02 -10.87
N TRP A 47 7.42 -9.75 -11.23
CA TRP A 47 7.29 -8.64 -10.29
C TRP A 47 5.97 -7.91 -10.47
N PHE A 48 5.42 -7.40 -9.38
CA PHE A 48 4.24 -6.55 -9.38
C PHE A 48 4.54 -5.23 -8.67
N THR A 49 4.07 -4.10 -9.21
CA THR A 49 4.08 -2.82 -8.49
C THR A 49 2.67 -2.21 -8.47
N PRO A 50 2.25 -1.63 -7.32
CA PRO A 50 1.04 -0.81 -7.23
C PRO A 50 1.27 0.63 -7.72
N GLU A 51 2.33 0.87 -8.49
CA GLU A 51 2.72 2.14 -9.10
C GLU A 51 3.19 3.22 -8.10
N TRP A 52 3.04 4.50 -8.49
CA TRP A 52 3.64 5.71 -7.95
C TRP A 52 2.68 6.89 -8.11
N LEU A 53 3.14 8.10 -7.80
CA LEU A 53 2.47 9.35 -8.14
C LEU A 53 2.93 9.81 -9.52
N GLU A 54 1.99 9.99 -10.43
CA GLU A 54 2.23 10.45 -11.79
C GLU A 54 1.29 11.60 -12.15
N THR A 55 1.79 12.48 -13.02
CA THR A 55 0.94 13.41 -13.74
C THR A 55 1.35 13.47 -15.22
N HIS A 56 0.42 13.89 -16.05
CA HIS A 56 0.66 14.14 -17.47
C HIS A 56 0.29 15.59 -17.78
N SER A 57 1.09 16.28 -18.60
CA SER A 57 0.75 17.61 -19.09
C SER A 57 0.17 17.54 -20.50
N PRO A 58 -1.04 18.07 -20.75
CA PRO A 58 -1.54 18.25 -22.11
C PRO A 58 -0.85 19.41 -22.85
N ASP A 59 -0.12 20.28 -22.12
CA ASP A 59 0.50 21.49 -22.68
C ASP A 59 1.81 21.15 -23.41
N ASP A 60 2.57 20.16 -22.91
CA ASP A 60 3.80 19.67 -23.54
C ASP A 60 3.76 18.19 -23.97
N GLY A 61 2.73 17.44 -23.57
CA GLY A 61 2.52 16.04 -23.89
C GLY A 61 3.40 15.05 -23.11
N PHE A 62 4.12 15.50 -22.07
CA PHE A 62 4.94 14.63 -21.25
C PHE A 62 4.17 14.01 -20.08
N CYS A 63 4.49 12.75 -19.79
CA CYS A 63 4.31 12.17 -18.47
C CYS A 63 5.47 12.61 -17.56
N TYR A 64 5.11 12.89 -16.31
CA TYR A 64 5.99 13.31 -15.24
C TYR A 64 5.91 12.28 -14.12
N GLU A 65 6.90 11.40 -14.06
CA GLU A 65 6.87 10.18 -13.26
C GLU A 65 8.30 9.68 -12.94
N PRO A 66 8.50 8.94 -11.83
CA PRO A 66 9.81 8.40 -11.46
C PRO A 66 10.40 7.46 -12.52
N LEU A 67 9.58 6.87 -13.37
CA LEU A 67 10.03 5.98 -14.43
C LEU A 67 10.94 6.70 -15.46
N MET A 68 10.78 8.01 -15.61
CA MET A 68 11.60 8.83 -16.50
C MET A 68 13.00 9.09 -15.96
N ASP A 69 13.24 8.88 -14.67
CA ASP A 69 14.52 9.13 -14.01
C ASP A 69 15.55 8.02 -14.27
N LYS A 70 15.85 7.74 -15.55
CA LYS A 70 16.71 6.60 -15.96
C LYS A 70 18.12 6.65 -15.37
N GLU A 71 18.65 7.85 -15.13
CA GLU A 71 19.95 8.08 -14.50
C GLU A 71 19.91 8.13 -12.96
N LEU A 72 18.75 7.94 -12.32
CA LEU A 72 18.58 8.05 -10.87
C LEU A 72 19.05 9.41 -10.33
N ARG A 73 18.70 10.51 -10.98
CA ARG A 73 19.03 11.87 -10.51
C ARG A 73 18.25 12.22 -9.24
N TYR A 74 17.00 11.77 -9.14
CA TYR A 74 16.06 12.16 -8.09
C TYR A 74 15.58 11.00 -7.22
N SER A 75 15.52 9.78 -7.77
CA SER A 75 14.99 8.61 -7.06
C SER A 75 15.98 8.04 -6.04
N ARG A 76 15.56 7.89 -4.78
CA ARG A 76 16.37 7.37 -3.67
C ARG A 76 15.53 6.45 -2.78
N VAL A 77 16.08 5.29 -2.43
CA VAL A 77 15.48 4.36 -1.47
C VAL A 77 16.38 4.17 -0.25
N ARG A 78 15.77 3.99 0.93
CA ARG A 78 16.49 3.64 2.17
C ARG A 78 15.64 2.83 3.12
N ILE A 79 16.29 2.02 3.93
CA ILE A 79 15.67 1.31 5.06
C ILE A 79 15.59 2.28 6.24
N LEU A 80 14.39 2.58 6.73
CA LEU A 80 14.17 3.38 7.94
C LEU A 80 14.10 2.54 9.21
N GLU A 81 13.57 1.33 9.08
CA GLU A 81 13.36 0.41 10.18
C GLU A 81 13.52 -1.02 9.68
N ALA A 82 14.23 -1.84 10.47
CA ALA A 82 14.37 -3.26 10.25
C ALA A 82 14.33 -3.96 11.62
N GLY A 83 13.31 -4.75 11.85
CA GLY A 83 13.20 -5.56 13.06
C GLY A 83 12.30 -6.77 12.82
N PRO A 84 12.05 -7.58 13.86
CA PRO A 84 11.21 -8.77 13.73
C PRO A 84 9.75 -8.38 13.43
N VAL A 85 9.23 -7.31 14.04
CA VAL A 85 7.81 -6.94 13.96
C VAL A 85 7.45 -6.23 12.66
N ARG A 86 8.30 -5.32 12.16
CA ARG A 86 8.08 -4.67 10.86
C ARG A 86 9.39 -4.19 10.24
N ALA A 87 9.36 -3.98 8.93
CA ALA A 87 10.35 -3.21 8.21
C ALA A 87 9.68 -1.98 7.60
N LYS A 88 10.39 -0.86 7.54
CA LYS A 88 9.88 0.38 6.95
C LYS A 88 10.86 0.87 5.90
N ILE A 89 10.42 0.89 4.65
CA ILE A 89 11.19 1.41 3.52
C ILE A 89 10.69 2.81 3.18
N HIS A 90 11.61 3.71 2.85
CA HIS A 90 11.31 5.04 2.34
C HIS A 90 11.86 5.16 0.93
N TRP A 91 11.00 5.53 -0.01
CA TRP A 91 11.34 5.81 -1.39
C TRP A 91 10.93 7.24 -1.74
N HIS A 92 11.90 8.06 -2.10
CA HIS A 92 11.72 9.45 -2.51
C HIS A 92 11.99 9.57 -4.00
N TYR A 93 11.21 10.37 -4.73
CA TYR A 93 11.44 10.68 -6.13
C TYR A 93 10.84 12.03 -6.55
N ALA A 94 11.30 12.54 -7.69
CA ALA A 94 10.69 13.68 -8.37
C ALA A 94 9.81 13.22 -9.54
N LEU A 95 8.78 14.00 -9.85
CA LEU A 95 7.96 13.82 -11.05
C LEU A 95 8.65 14.56 -12.20
N CYS A 96 9.61 13.91 -12.84
CA CYS A 96 10.34 14.45 -13.98
C CYS A 96 9.87 13.89 -15.31
N ASN A 97 10.04 14.66 -16.38
CA ASN A 97 9.87 14.19 -17.76
C ASN A 97 11.14 13.45 -18.27
N PRO A 98 11.18 12.89 -19.49
CA PRO A 98 12.37 12.23 -20.06
C PRO A 98 13.62 13.12 -20.20
N ARG A 99 13.47 14.44 -20.05
CA ARG A 99 14.56 15.43 -20.09
C ARG A 99 15.06 15.79 -18.68
N TYR A 100 14.55 15.11 -17.65
CA TYR A 100 14.84 15.37 -16.24
C TYR A 100 14.35 16.74 -15.73
N GLU A 101 13.36 17.32 -16.38
CA GLU A 101 12.73 18.56 -15.94
C GLU A 101 11.55 18.21 -15.01
N ILE A 102 11.46 18.86 -13.85
CA ILE A 102 10.48 18.54 -12.80
C ILE A 102 9.21 19.35 -13.02
N PHE A 103 8.05 18.68 -13.00
CA PHE A 103 6.75 19.32 -13.14
C PHE A 103 6.56 20.44 -12.11
N ASN A 104 6.18 21.64 -12.55
CA ASN A 104 6.03 22.83 -11.71
C ASN A 104 7.24 23.13 -10.79
N GLY A 105 8.45 22.74 -11.22
CA GLY A 105 9.73 23.04 -10.58
C GLY A 105 10.09 22.14 -9.39
N ASN A 106 9.12 21.70 -8.60
CA ASN A 106 9.35 20.99 -7.32
C ASN A 106 8.28 19.92 -7.00
N SER A 107 7.69 19.29 -8.02
CA SER A 107 6.81 18.13 -7.83
C SER A 107 7.60 16.89 -7.40
N THR A 108 7.33 16.37 -6.21
CA THR A 108 7.99 15.20 -5.65
C THR A 108 7.01 14.30 -4.91
N ALA A 109 7.45 13.12 -4.51
CA ALA A 109 6.71 12.25 -3.61
C ALA A 109 7.64 11.49 -2.66
N ASP A 110 7.11 11.17 -1.48
CA ASP A 110 7.70 10.25 -0.53
C ASP A 110 6.75 9.08 -0.30
N GLU A 111 7.22 7.88 -0.57
CA GLU A 111 6.48 6.65 -0.32
C GLU A 111 7.09 5.86 0.83
N TYR A 112 6.23 5.41 1.73
CA TYR A 112 6.61 4.58 2.87
C TYR A 112 5.91 3.24 2.75
N TYR A 113 6.68 2.16 2.77
CA TYR A 113 6.16 0.79 2.82
C TYR A 113 6.45 0.24 4.21
N THR A 114 5.41 0.12 5.03
CA THR A 114 5.49 -0.50 6.35
C THR A 114 5.06 -1.96 6.21
N VAL A 115 6.02 -2.87 6.16
CA VAL A 115 5.85 -4.30 5.85
C VAL A 115 5.84 -5.12 7.14
N TYR A 116 4.92 -6.08 7.23
CA TYR A 116 4.72 -6.97 8.37
C TYR A 116 5.09 -8.43 8.07
N PRO A 117 5.22 -9.32 9.08
CA PRO A 117 5.63 -10.72 8.91
C PRO A 117 4.68 -11.56 8.05
N ASP A 118 3.43 -11.12 7.91
CA ASP A 118 2.44 -11.73 7.02
C ASP A 118 2.70 -11.46 5.52
N GLY A 119 3.70 -10.65 5.18
CA GLY A 119 4.05 -10.30 3.81
C GLY A 119 3.13 -9.24 3.20
N ILE A 120 2.48 -8.45 4.06
CA ILE A 120 1.57 -7.37 3.71
C ILE A 120 2.17 -6.05 4.15
N ALA A 121 1.99 -5.01 3.34
CA ALA A 121 2.44 -3.66 3.65
C ALA A 121 1.28 -2.66 3.64
N VAL A 122 1.40 -1.65 4.49
CA VAL A 122 0.73 -0.36 4.24
C VAL A 122 1.66 0.47 3.35
N ARG A 123 1.20 0.84 2.16
CA ARG A 123 1.82 1.86 1.30
C ARG A 123 1.23 3.22 1.68
N LYS A 124 2.06 4.12 2.18
CA LYS A 124 1.71 5.53 2.41
C LYS A 124 2.41 6.37 1.35
N LEU A 125 1.65 6.89 0.40
CA LEU A 125 2.10 7.85 -0.59
C LEU A 125 1.87 9.27 -0.07
N VAL A 126 2.93 10.06 0.04
CA VAL A 126 2.88 11.50 0.33
C VAL A 126 3.27 12.25 -0.93
N GLY A 127 2.30 12.83 -1.61
CA GLY A 127 2.53 13.67 -2.77
C GLY A 127 2.82 15.11 -2.39
N TRP A 128 3.77 15.70 -3.10
CA TRP A 128 4.11 17.12 -3.02
C TRP A 128 3.94 17.75 -4.41
N PRO A 129 2.72 18.07 -4.86
CA PRO A 129 2.49 18.75 -6.13
C PRO A 129 3.23 20.08 -6.20
N GLY A 130 3.89 20.36 -7.31
CA GLY A 130 4.78 21.51 -7.44
C GLY A 130 4.06 22.86 -7.55
N ASN A 131 4.73 23.91 -7.08
CA ASN A 131 4.23 25.28 -6.98
C ASN A 131 5.32 26.36 -7.11
N GLU A 132 6.53 25.99 -7.55
CA GLU A 132 7.65 26.93 -7.73
C GLU A 132 7.77 27.47 -9.17
N SER A 133 7.07 26.84 -10.11
CA SER A 133 7.09 27.19 -11.53
C SER A 133 5.79 26.73 -12.20
N GLU A 134 5.52 27.26 -13.39
CA GLU A 134 4.47 26.80 -14.31
C GLU A 134 5.03 25.84 -15.38
N PHE A 135 6.25 25.32 -15.18
CA PHE A 135 6.86 24.37 -16.11
C PHE A 135 6.02 23.10 -16.22
N GLY A 136 5.70 22.70 -17.45
CA GLY A 136 4.72 21.64 -17.74
C GLY A 136 3.27 22.10 -17.65
N GLY A 137 2.99 23.35 -17.23
CA GLY A 137 1.66 23.93 -17.25
C GLY A 137 0.62 23.16 -16.42
N ASN A 138 -0.54 22.92 -17.00
CA ASN A 138 -1.64 22.26 -16.30
C ASN A 138 -1.50 20.74 -16.30
N SER A 139 -1.83 20.08 -15.19
CA SER A 139 -1.93 18.62 -15.15
C SER A 139 -3.22 18.16 -15.83
N HIS A 140 -3.18 17.11 -16.62
CA HIS A 140 -4.36 16.40 -17.15
C HIS A 140 -5.00 15.53 -16.06
N PHE A 141 -4.17 14.86 -15.25
CA PHE A 141 -4.59 14.01 -14.13
C PHE A 141 -3.51 13.94 -13.07
N TRP A 142 -3.87 13.40 -11.90
CA TRP A 142 -2.96 12.93 -10.87
C TRP A 142 -3.29 11.47 -10.56
N GLU A 143 -2.40 10.59 -11.02
CA GLU A 143 -2.49 9.15 -10.86
C GLU A 143 -1.70 8.73 -9.62
N VAL A 144 -2.26 7.81 -8.84
CA VAL A 144 -1.68 7.41 -7.55
C VAL A 144 -1.46 5.90 -7.44
N MET A 145 -1.96 5.14 -8.41
CA MET A 145 -1.93 3.69 -8.42
C MET A 145 -2.30 3.13 -9.78
N GLU A 146 -1.52 2.16 -10.22
CA GLU A 146 -1.80 1.25 -11.30
C GLU A 146 -1.41 -0.17 -10.88
N PHE A 147 -2.10 -1.17 -11.40
CA PHE A 147 -1.70 -2.57 -11.28
C PHE A 147 -0.76 -2.93 -12.42
N ILE A 148 0.54 -2.97 -12.17
CA ILE A 148 1.55 -3.26 -13.19
C ILE A 148 2.25 -4.58 -12.87
N LEU A 149 2.11 -5.56 -13.74
CA LEU A 149 2.87 -6.80 -13.74
C LEU A 149 4.06 -6.70 -14.69
N LYS A 150 5.20 -7.23 -14.28
CA LYS A 150 6.45 -7.25 -15.04
C LYS A 150 7.05 -8.63 -15.01
N THR A 151 7.73 -9.00 -16.09
CA THR A 151 8.54 -10.21 -16.10
C THR A 151 9.95 -9.92 -16.63
N GLY A 152 10.91 -10.74 -16.18
CA GLY A 152 12.27 -10.77 -16.70
C GLY A 152 12.41 -11.48 -18.05
N GLY A 153 11.43 -11.32 -18.95
CA GLY A 153 11.44 -11.87 -20.32
C GLY A 153 10.48 -13.02 -20.59
N ILE A 154 9.66 -13.39 -19.61
CA ILE A 154 8.57 -14.37 -19.78
C ILE A 154 7.35 -13.66 -20.41
N PRO A 155 6.67 -14.21 -21.41
CA PRO A 155 5.42 -13.61 -21.89
C PRO A 155 4.38 -13.47 -20.76
N ILE A 156 3.69 -12.32 -20.68
CA ILE A 156 2.71 -12.05 -19.60
C ILE A 156 1.61 -13.12 -19.58
N GLU A 157 1.17 -13.56 -20.76
CA GLU A 157 0.16 -14.59 -20.95
C GLU A 157 0.52 -15.96 -20.36
N ASP A 158 1.81 -16.22 -20.15
CA ASP A 158 2.30 -17.47 -19.56
C ASP A 158 2.26 -17.41 -18.04
N VAL A 159 2.36 -16.21 -17.45
CA VAL A 159 2.35 -16.03 -15.99
C VAL A 159 0.96 -15.82 -15.40
N ILE A 160 0.01 -15.24 -16.16
CA ILE A 160 -1.36 -14.96 -15.68
C ILE A 160 -2.34 -16.11 -15.90
N ASN A 161 -3.40 -16.17 -15.09
CA ASN A 161 -4.59 -16.95 -15.39
C ASN A 161 -5.41 -16.26 -16.49
N LYS A 162 -5.51 -16.87 -17.68
CA LYS A 162 -6.15 -16.22 -18.85
C LYS A 162 -7.68 -16.10 -18.73
N LYS A 163 -8.33 -16.99 -17.97
CA LYS A 163 -9.80 -16.98 -17.84
C LYS A 163 -10.26 -15.87 -16.89
N GLU A 164 -9.47 -15.62 -15.87
CA GLU A 164 -9.68 -14.56 -14.88
C GLU A 164 -8.28 -14.03 -14.54
N CYS A 165 -7.83 -12.97 -15.22
CA CYS A 165 -6.50 -12.42 -15.00
C CYS A 165 -6.50 -11.30 -13.96
N PHE A 166 -7.61 -10.59 -13.84
CA PHE A 166 -7.77 -9.49 -12.89
C PHE A 166 -9.18 -9.51 -12.30
N SER A 167 -9.30 -9.20 -11.01
CA SER A 167 -10.58 -8.89 -10.39
C SER A 167 -10.54 -7.61 -9.59
N PHE A 168 -11.71 -6.98 -9.47
CA PHE A 168 -11.95 -5.83 -8.63
C PHE A 168 -13.17 -6.07 -7.76
N GLN A 169 -13.03 -5.97 -6.44
CA GLN A 169 -14.02 -6.46 -5.49
C GLN A 169 -14.39 -5.44 -4.39
N SER A 170 -15.64 -5.53 -3.92
CA SER A 170 -16.22 -4.81 -2.77
C SER A 170 -16.17 -5.62 -1.46
N GLU A 171 -16.75 -5.07 -0.39
CA GLU A 171 -16.61 -5.55 0.99
C GLU A 171 -17.66 -6.58 1.27
N LYS A 172 -18.72 -6.48 0.50
CA LYS A 172 -19.84 -7.38 0.51
C LYS A 172 -19.57 -8.57 -0.41
N GLY A 173 -18.36 -8.66 -0.98
CA GLY A 173 -17.94 -9.71 -1.90
C GLY A 173 -18.41 -9.52 -3.34
N GLU A 174 -18.98 -8.37 -3.70
CA GLU A 174 -19.32 -8.09 -5.09
C GLU A 174 -18.03 -8.05 -5.91
N LYS A 175 -17.93 -8.90 -6.94
CA LYS A 175 -16.68 -9.11 -7.69
C LYS A 175 -16.92 -8.85 -9.17
N LEU A 176 -16.05 -8.03 -9.75
CA LEU A 176 -15.86 -7.91 -11.19
C LEU A 176 -14.64 -8.72 -11.57
N SER A 177 -14.79 -9.61 -12.54
CA SER A 177 -13.73 -10.51 -13.01
C SER A 177 -13.49 -10.30 -14.50
N PHE A 178 -12.22 -10.21 -14.89
CA PHE A 178 -11.83 -9.90 -16.26
C PHE A 178 -10.88 -10.98 -16.82
N PRO A 179 -11.12 -11.48 -18.04
CA PRO A 179 -10.21 -12.38 -18.72
C PRO A 179 -9.02 -11.63 -19.33
N TRP A 180 -8.05 -12.38 -19.85
CA TRP A 180 -6.99 -11.85 -20.70
C TRP A 180 -7.18 -12.23 -22.17
N PRO A 181 -7.10 -11.29 -23.12
CA PRO A 181 -6.98 -9.84 -22.91
C PRO A 181 -8.27 -9.24 -22.33
N ILE A 182 -8.15 -8.08 -21.68
CA ILE A 182 -9.30 -7.34 -21.16
C ILE A 182 -10.18 -6.89 -22.35
N PRO A 183 -11.50 -7.13 -22.32
CA PRO A 183 -12.37 -6.86 -23.45
C PRO A 183 -12.55 -5.35 -23.70
N LYS A 184 -12.76 -4.96 -24.96
CA LYS A 184 -13.29 -3.63 -25.30
C LYS A 184 -14.68 -3.44 -24.65
N PRO A 185 -15.06 -2.21 -24.26
CA PRO A 185 -14.44 -0.91 -24.55
C PRO A 185 -13.33 -0.48 -23.56
N PHE A 186 -12.94 -1.35 -22.62
CA PHE A 186 -12.00 -1.00 -21.55
C PHE A 186 -10.53 -0.88 -21.99
N ALA A 187 -10.20 -1.45 -23.16
CA ALA A 187 -8.85 -1.40 -23.69
C ALA A 187 -8.31 0.04 -23.74
N TRP A 188 -7.04 0.22 -23.38
CA TRP A 188 -6.35 1.53 -23.37
C TRP A 188 -6.95 2.61 -22.46
N GLY A 189 -7.64 2.25 -21.38
CA GLY A 189 -8.17 3.25 -20.45
C GLY A 189 -9.26 4.14 -21.06
N GLN A 190 -9.88 3.67 -22.14
CA GLN A 190 -10.89 4.42 -22.88
C GLN A 190 -12.12 4.66 -21.99
N GLU A 191 -12.65 3.63 -21.33
CA GLU A 191 -13.87 3.78 -20.54
C GLU A 191 -13.62 3.72 -19.01
N PRO A 192 -14.14 4.69 -18.23
CA PRO A 192 -14.25 4.56 -16.79
C PRO A 192 -15.03 3.32 -16.38
N LEU A 193 -14.51 2.56 -15.43
CA LEU A 193 -15.10 1.31 -14.98
C LEU A 193 -16.57 1.48 -14.53
N CYS A 194 -16.88 2.61 -13.90
CA CYS A 194 -18.21 2.94 -13.39
C CYS A 194 -19.30 3.18 -14.46
N ASN A 195 -18.92 3.37 -15.72
CA ASN A 195 -19.89 3.54 -16.81
C ASN A 195 -20.54 2.20 -17.15
N SER A 196 -19.71 1.15 -17.25
CA SER A 196 -20.15 -0.21 -17.49
C SER A 196 -20.56 -0.95 -16.22
N TYR A 197 -19.98 -0.59 -15.06
CA TYR A 197 -20.26 -1.22 -13.76
C TYR A 197 -20.66 -0.15 -12.72
N PRO A 198 -21.91 0.35 -12.77
CA PRO A 198 -22.34 1.47 -11.93
C PRO A 198 -22.29 1.17 -10.43
N GLN A 199 -22.35 -0.09 -10.00
CA GLN A 199 -22.24 -0.48 -8.59
C GLN A 199 -20.90 -0.10 -7.95
N VAL A 200 -19.82 0.05 -8.73
CA VAL A 200 -18.49 0.45 -8.26
C VAL A 200 -18.53 1.81 -7.55
N LYS A 201 -19.50 2.66 -7.91
CA LYS A 201 -19.74 3.97 -7.29
C LYS A 201 -20.13 3.85 -5.82
N ASP A 202 -20.77 2.76 -5.43
CA ASP A 202 -21.36 2.58 -4.10
C ASP A 202 -20.43 1.82 -3.14
N TRP A 203 -19.43 1.11 -3.65
CA TRP A 203 -18.44 0.39 -2.86
C TRP A 203 -17.68 1.32 -1.92
N LYS A 204 -17.31 0.85 -0.72
CA LYS A 204 -16.58 1.66 0.28
C LYS A 204 -15.08 1.42 0.29
N PHE A 205 -14.64 0.29 -0.24
CA PHE A 205 -13.25 -0.13 -0.37
C PHE A 205 -13.17 -0.96 -1.65
N TYR A 206 -11.97 -1.00 -2.18
CA TYR A 206 -11.67 -1.49 -3.51
C TYR A 206 -10.53 -2.48 -3.37
N ILE A 207 -10.75 -3.73 -3.77
CA ILE A 207 -9.74 -4.79 -3.71
C ILE A 207 -9.43 -5.21 -5.13
N GLY A 208 -8.25 -4.85 -5.63
CA GLY A 208 -7.75 -5.34 -6.91
C GLY A 208 -6.79 -6.51 -6.71
N ARG A 209 -6.90 -7.54 -7.56
CA ARG A 209 -6.07 -8.76 -7.52
C ARG A 209 -5.75 -9.20 -8.94
N ILE A 210 -4.48 -9.51 -9.21
CA ILE A 210 -4.06 -10.19 -10.45
C ILE A 210 -3.93 -11.67 -10.12
N TYR A 211 -4.54 -12.55 -10.91
CA TYR A 211 -4.43 -13.99 -10.72
C TYR A 211 -3.31 -14.56 -11.57
N LEU A 212 -2.37 -15.21 -10.91
CA LEU A 212 -1.19 -15.81 -11.52
C LEU A 212 -1.26 -17.33 -11.48
N LYS A 213 -0.51 -17.98 -12.39
CA LYS A 213 -0.33 -19.43 -12.38
C LYS A 213 0.80 -19.81 -11.43
N ASP A 214 0.55 -20.79 -10.57
CA ASP A 214 1.55 -21.47 -9.76
C ASP A 214 2.41 -20.55 -8.88
N ARG A 215 1.87 -19.40 -8.47
CA ARG A 215 2.55 -18.43 -7.60
C ARG A 215 1.53 -17.55 -6.86
N PRO A 216 1.95 -16.82 -5.81
CA PRO A 216 1.09 -15.92 -5.06
C PRO A 216 0.49 -14.81 -5.94
N ASP A 217 -0.75 -14.47 -5.66
CA ASP A 217 -1.46 -13.41 -6.37
C ASP A 217 -1.17 -12.05 -5.72
N PRO A 218 -0.65 -11.07 -6.47
CA PRO A 218 -0.49 -9.72 -5.95
C PRO A 218 -1.83 -9.01 -5.82
N PHE A 219 -1.92 -8.15 -4.81
CA PHE A 219 -3.11 -7.34 -4.58
C PHE A 219 -2.75 -5.90 -4.16
N CYS A 220 -3.70 -5.00 -4.36
CA CYS A 220 -3.70 -3.67 -3.78
C CYS A 220 -5.13 -3.31 -3.34
N MET A 221 -5.27 -2.66 -2.19
CA MET A 221 -6.53 -2.21 -1.62
C MET A 221 -6.46 -0.74 -1.24
N PHE A 222 -7.55 -0.03 -1.48
CA PHE A 222 -7.75 1.35 -1.05
C PHE A 222 -9.22 1.60 -0.75
N VAL A 223 -9.52 2.74 -0.14
CA VAL A 223 -10.86 3.02 0.37
C VAL A 223 -11.47 4.25 -0.26
N LYS A 224 -12.80 4.27 -0.35
CA LYS A 224 -13.60 5.43 -0.71
C LYS A 224 -13.86 6.29 0.53
N ASP A 225 -12.78 6.79 1.12
CA ASP A 225 -12.80 7.66 2.30
C ASP A 225 -11.74 8.75 2.16
N LYS A 226 -12.22 9.97 1.91
CA LYS A 226 -11.37 11.14 1.66
C LYS A 226 -10.44 11.51 2.82
N ARG A 227 -10.66 10.97 4.03
CA ARG A 227 -9.78 11.21 5.20
C ARG A 227 -8.42 10.53 5.05
N ILE A 228 -8.38 9.36 4.42
CA ILE A 228 -7.15 8.56 4.24
C ILE A 228 -6.82 8.27 2.78
N PHE A 229 -7.75 8.57 1.89
CA PHE A 229 -7.59 8.49 0.44
C PHE A 229 -8.32 9.68 -0.22
N PRO A 230 -7.74 10.89 -0.22
CA PRO A 230 -8.37 12.05 -0.83
C PRO A 230 -8.55 11.86 -2.34
N TYR A 231 -9.75 12.09 -2.86
CA TYR A 231 -10.03 12.03 -4.30
C TYR A 231 -11.05 13.10 -4.70
N LYS A 232 -11.05 13.42 -5.99
CA LYS A 232 -12.14 14.19 -6.61
C LYS A 232 -13.17 13.24 -7.20
N PRO A 233 -14.47 13.62 -7.22
CA PRO A 233 -15.50 12.84 -7.88
C PRO A 233 -15.08 12.46 -9.29
N CYS A 234 -15.52 11.28 -9.70
CA CYS A 234 -15.17 10.68 -10.99
C CYS A 234 -15.33 11.73 -12.09
N SER A 235 -14.27 11.92 -12.84
CA SER A 235 -14.21 12.73 -14.05
C SER A 235 -13.58 11.90 -15.14
N SER A 236 -14.13 12.01 -16.34
CA SER A 236 -13.59 11.39 -17.53
C SER A 236 -14.04 12.24 -18.70
N THR A 237 -13.05 12.76 -19.42
CA THR A 237 -13.25 13.74 -20.49
C THR A 237 -13.43 13.09 -21.85
N SER A 238 -12.99 11.83 -22.03
CA SER A 238 -12.94 11.21 -23.37
C SER A 238 -14.13 10.29 -23.72
N TYR A 239 -14.78 9.66 -22.73
CA TYR A 239 -15.84 8.65 -22.98
C TYR A 239 -17.03 8.75 -22.01
N GLY A 240 -17.23 9.94 -21.43
CA GLY A 240 -18.28 10.20 -20.45
C GLY A 240 -17.86 9.89 -19.02
N SER A 241 -18.38 10.69 -18.08
CA SER A 241 -18.18 10.54 -16.64
C SER A 241 -19.51 10.30 -15.95
N CYS A 242 -19.50 9.50 -14.88
CA CYS A 242 -20.66 9.40 -14.03
C CYS A 242 -20.80 10.52 -12.99
N ASN A 243 -19.73 11.30 -12.77
CA ASN A 243 -19.64 12.36 -11.74
C ASN A 243 -19.97 11.90 -10.31
N GLY A 244 -19.91 10.59 -10.05
CA GLY A 244 -20.17 9.99 -8.75
C GLY A 244 -19.04 10.23 -7.75
N ASP A 245 -19.36 10.13 -6.47
CA ASP A 245 -18.42 10.35 -5.37
C ASP A 245 -17.47 9.15 -5.14
N HIS A 246 -16.63 8.86 -6.13
CA HIS A 246 -15.57 7.86 -6.10
C HIS A 246 -14.38 8.32 -6.95
N PRO A 247 -13.15 7.79 -6.75
CA PRO A 247 -12.03 8.13 -7.60
C PRO A 247 -12.25 7.63 -9.04
N PRO A 248 -11.77 8.34 -10.07
CA PRO A 248 -11.69 7.81 -11.43
C PRO A 248 -10.92 6.48 -11.48
N LEU A 249 -11.55 5.46 -12.06
CA LEU A 249 -11.00 4.11 -12.22
C LEU A 249 -11.12 3.70 -13.69
N THR A 250 -10.02 3.29 -14.29
CA THR A 250 -9.96 2.89 -15.70
C THR A 250 -9.16 1.60 -15.82
N LEU A 251 -9.70 0.65 -16.57
CA LEU A 251 -8.99 -0.59 -16.89
C LEU A 251 -7.98 -0.33 -18.00
N TRP A 252 -6.90 -1.09 -17.97
CA TRP A 252 -5.87 -1.10 -19.00
C TRP A 252 -5.66 -2.53 -19.49
N ASP A 253 -5.26 -2.68 -20.74
CA ASP A 253 -4.88 -3.97 -21.33
C ASP A 253 -3.54 -3.87 -22.06
N ILE A 254 -2.68 -2.97 -21.58
CA ILE A 254 -1.47 -2.60 -22.30
C ILE A 254 -0.38 -3.65 -22.06
N GLY A 255 -0.36 -4.70 -22.87
CA GLY A 255 0.82 -5.53 -23.06
C GLY A 255 1.89 -4.73 -23.82
N ARG A 256 2.90 -4.23 -23.11
CA ARG A 256 4.04 -3.49 -23.70
C ARG A 256 5.32 -4.34 -23.63
N ARG A 257 6.24 -4.15 -24.58
CA ARG A 257 7.67 -4.36 -24.28
C ARG A 257 8.00 -3.46 -23.10
N SER A 258 8.61 -4.02 -22.06
CA SER A 258 8.92 -3.23 -20.87
C SER A 258 9.83 -2.04 -21.23
N THR A 259 9.90 -1.04 -20.35
CA THR A 259 10.72 0.17 -20.55
C THR A 259 12.24 -0.07 -20.48
N TRP A 260 12.68 -1.34 -20.45
CA TRP A 260 14.06 -1.77 -20.50
C TRP A 260 14.20 -3.00 -21.41
N GLU A 261 15.40 -3.27 -21.92
CA GLU A 261 15.63 -4.34 -22.90
C GLU A 261 15.35 -5.73 -22.28
N GLY A 262 14.48 -6.52 -22.93
CA GLY A 262 14.27 -7.93 -22.59
C GLY A 262 13.09 -8.24 -21.68
N GLY A 263 12.49 -7.28 -20.97
CA GLY A 263 11.31 -7.51 -20.12
C GLY A 263 9.97 -7.36 -20.85
N THR A 264 8.92 -7.97 -20.32
CA THR A 264 7.52 -7.69 -20.69
C THR A 264 6.77 -7.06 -19.52
N SER A 265 5.75 -6.25 -19.81
CA SER A 265 4.89 -5.67 -18.78
C SER A 265 3.44 -5.59 -19.23
N ALA A 266 2.53 -5.69 -18.27
CA ALA A 266 1.11 -5.48 -18.46
C ALA A 266 0.53 -4.62 -17.32
N SER A 267 -0.29 -3.66 -17.71
CA SER A 267 -1.09 -2.87 -16.78
C SER A 267 -2.55 -3.31 -16.83
N PHE A 268 -3.24 -3.31 -15.68
CA PHE A 268 -4.61 -3.85 -15.55
C PHE A 268 -5.65 -2.82 -15.13
N LEU A 269 -5.35 -1.96 -14.16
CA LEU A 269 -6.27 -0.96 -13.63
C LEU A 269 -5.47 0.23 -13.11
N SER A 270 -5.88 1.44 -13.48
CA SER A 270 -5.44 2.71 -12.90
C SER A 270 -6.50 3.29 -11.95
N CYS A 271 -6.02 3.97 -10.91
CA CYS A 271 -6.75 4.88 -10.05
C CYS A 271 -6.13 6.27 -10.10
N GLN A 272 -6.89 7.22 -10.61
CA GLN A 272 -6.52 8.63 -10.61
C GLN A 272 -7.21 9.31 -9.44
N ALA A 273 -6.46 9.93 -8.54
CA ALA A 273 -7.04 10.70 -7.44
C ALA A 273 -7.78 11.94 -7.97
N ILE A 274 -7.30 12.50 -9.08
CA ILE A 274 -7.88 13.67 -9.75
C ILE A 274 -7.75 13.48 -11.27
N ARG A 275 -8.83 13.65 -12.02
CA ARG A 275 -8.84 13.66 -13.51
C ARG A 275 -9.57 14.90 -14.07
N HIS A 276 -9.33 16.03 -13.41
CA HIS A 276 -9.83 17.35 -13.81
C HIS A 276 -8.63 18.19 -14.27
N PRO A 277 -8.56 18.57 -15.56
CA PRO A 277 -7.44 19.37 -16.06
C PRO A 277 -7.19 20.64 -15.23
N GLY A 278 -5.92 20.89 -14.89
CA GLY A 278 -5.48 22.04 -14.09
C GLY A 278 -5.70 21.90 -12.57
N GLU A 279 -6.48 20.92 -12.10
CA GLU A 279 -6.61 20.68 -10.67
C GLU A 279 -5.36 19.99 -10.10
N LYS A 280 -4.94 20.43 -8.91
CA LYS A 280 -3.80 19.89 -8.18
C LYS A 280 -4.25 19.37 -6.80
N PRO A 281 -3.70 18.25 -6.30
CA PRO A 281 -3.90 17.84 -4.92
C PRO A 281 -3.30 18.89 -3.96
N PRO A 282 -3.73 18.91 -2.68
CA PRO A 282 -3.05 19.69 -1.65
C PRO A 282 -1.55 19.34 -1.55
N ARG A 283 -0.74 20.27 -1.05
CA ARG A 283 0.69 20.04 -0.75
C ARG A 283 0.92 20.12 0.76
N PRO A 284 1.26 19.02 1.46
CA PRO A 284 1.24 17.64 0.99
C PRO A 284 -0.18 17.08 0.84
N CYS A 285 -0.32 15.98 0.09
CA CYS A 285 -1.49 15.13 0.08
C CYS A 285 -1.08 13.67 0.35
N VAL A 286 -1.91 12.92 1.08
CA VAL A 286 -1.57 11.56 1.54
C VAL A 286 -2.60 10.56 1.07
N TRP A 287 -2.14 9.45 0.48
CA TRP A 287 -2.96 8.29 0.11
C TRP A 287 -2.43 7.04 0.80
N LEU A 288 -3.33 6.27 1.39
CA LEU A 288 -3.01 5.00 2.04
C LEU A 288 -3.58 3.81 1.26
N PHE A 289 -2.78 2.75 1.16
CA PHE A 289 -3.15 1.49 0.54
C PHE A 289 -2.68 0.32 1.40
N LEU A 290 -3.38 -0.81 1.30
CA LEU A 290 -2.77 -2.11 1.61
C LEU A 290 -2.28 -2.78 0.34
N THR A 291 -1.10 -3.35 0.37
CA THR A 291 -0.55 -4.08 -0.78
C THR A 291 0.29 -5.26 -0.31
N GLY A 292 0.40 -6.27 -1.16
CA GLY A 292 1.06 -7.53 -0.83
C GLY A 292 0.88 -8.53 -1.95
N ALA A 293 1.21 -9.78 -1.62
CA ALA A 293 0.76 -10.94 -2.35
C ALA A 293 0.07 -11.92 -1.39
N THR A 294 -0.70 -12.84 -1.94
CA THR A 294 -1.44 -13.82 -1.15
C THR A 294 -1.58 -15.15 -1.88
N GLU A 295 -1.59 -16.23 -1.10
CA GLU A 295 -2.02 -17.57 -1.55
C GLU A 295 -3.43 -17.90 -1.03
N GLN A 296 -4.04 -16.98 -0.28
CA GLN A 296 -5.37 -17.12 0.29
C GLN A 296 -6.46 -16.71 -0.71
N ASP A 297 -7.70 -17.04 -0.39
CA ASP A 297 -8.87 -16.73 -1.20
C ASP A 297 -9.32 -15.26 -1.07
N ASP A 298 -10.38 -14.92 -1.80
CA ASP A 298 -10.96 -13.57 -1.79
C ASP A 298 -11.60 -13.21 -0.45
N ALA A 299 -12.12 -14.21 0.29
CA ALA A 299 -12.71 -13.98 1.61
C ALA A 299 -11.66 -13.47 2.60
N TYR A 300 -10.44 -14.03 2.56
CA TYR A 300 -9.32 -13.51 3.34
C TYR A 300 -9.00 -12.04 3.02
N LEU A 301 -8.98 -11.66 1.73
CA LEU A 301 -8.69 -10.29 1.33
C LEU A 301 -9.77 -9.31 1.79
N ILE A 302 -11.05 -9.72 1.75
CA ILE A 302 -12.16 -8.94 2.33
C ILE A 302 -11.94 -8.75 3.83
N ASP A 303 -11.66 -9.83 4.58
CA ASP A 303 -11.41 -9.77 6.03
C ASP A 303 -10.21 -8.85 6.36
N LEU A 304 -9.13 -8.93 5.58
CA LEU A 304 -7.95 -8.10 5.74
C LEU A 304 -8.27 -6.61 5.53
N GLY A 305 -8.99 -6.28 4.46
CA GLY A 305 -9.43 -4.92 4.17
C GLY A 305 -10.37 -4.38 5.26
N GLN A 306 -11.29 -5.21 5.73
CA GLN A 306 -12.20 -4.90 6.84
C GLN A 306 -11.46 -4.65 8.14
N SER A 307 -10.50 -5.52 8.50
CA SER A 307 -9.67 -5.36 9.69
C SER A 307 -8.89 -4.04 9.71
N TRP A 308 -8.44 -3.57 8.54
CA TRP A 308 -7.66 -2.34 8.44
C TRP A 308 -8.53 -1.09 8.46
N TYR A 309 -9.66 -1.12 7.75
CA TYR A 309 -10.53 0.05 7.62
C TYR A 309 -11.51 0.21 8.80
N ASN A 310 -11.90 -0.89 9.44
CA ASN A 310 -12.78 -0.92 10.60
C ASN A 310 -12.05 -1.49 11.82
N PRO A 311 -11.08 -0.75 12.40
CA PRO A 311 -10.36 -1.21 13.58
C PRO A 311 -11.32 -1.42 14.75
N ALA A 312 -10.96 -2.34 15.64
CA ALA A 312 -11.70 -2.58 16.87
C ALA A 312 -11.78 -1.34 17.75
N TYR A 313 -12.90 -1.20 18.45
CA TYR A 313 -13.02 -0.21 19.49
C TYR A 313 -12.21 -0.64 20.72
N ILE A 314 -11.53 0.31 21.37
CA ILE A 314 -10.67 0.05 22.53
C ILE A 314 -11.34 0.62 23.78
N ILE A 315 -11.51 -0.21 24.80
CA ILE A 315 -12.01 0.19 26.14
C ILE A 315 -10.92 -0.03 27.18
N GLY A 316 -10.80 0.90 28.12
CA GLY A 316 -9.90 0.83 29.27
C GLY A 316 -9.11 2.12 29.40
N PRO A 317 -7.96 2.27 28.71
CA PRO A 317 -7.19 3.51 28.71
C PRO A 317 -8.03 4.66 28.10
N PRO A 318 -8.08 5.83 28.73
CA PRO A 318 -8.77 6.97 28.15
C PRO A 318 -8.07 7.46 26.89
N PRO A 319 -8.82 8.06 25.95
CA PRO A 319 -8.22 8.66 24.77
C PRO A 319 -7.41 9.90 25.14
N VAL A 320 -6.29 10.14 24.45
CA VAL A 320 -5.48 11.36 24.65
C VAL A 320 -6.28 12.65 24.43
N THR A 321 -7.34 12.62 23.62
CA THR A 321 -8.22 13.77 23.38
C THR A 321 -8.98 14.25 24.63
N ALA A 322 -9.06 13.43 25.69
CA ALA A 322 -9.59 13.84 26.99
C ALA A 322 -8.58 14.64 27.84
N GLY A 323 -7.36 14.85 27.35
CA GLY A 323 -6.25 15.47 28.06
C GLY A 323 -5.46 14.47 28.92
N TYR A 324 -4.29 14.91 29.39
CA TYR A 324 -3.47 14.12 30.33
C TYR A 324 -3.90 14.43 31.77
N GLY A 325 -4.34 13.39 32.46
CA GLY A 325 -4.58 13.34 33.90
C GLY A 325 -3.53 12.45 34.58
N ASP A 326 -3.94 11.72 35.63
CA ASP A 326 -3.04 10.83 36.39
C ASP A 326 -3.11 9.35 35.96
N GLU A 327 -3.59 9.08 34.75
CA GLU A 327 -3.79 7.71 34.26
C GLU A 327 -2.47 7.06 33.87
N PRO A 328 -2.28 5.76 34.13
CA PRO A 328 -1.04 5.07 33.83
C PRO A 328 -0.80 4.90 32.33
N VAL A 329 -1.87 4.79 31.54
CA VAL A 329 -1.84 4.51 30.11
C VAL A 329 -2.91 5.33 29.40
N TYR A 330 -2.58 5.87 28.23
CA TYR A 330 -3.52 6.54 27.32
C TYR A 330 -3.58 5.82 25.98
N TYR A 331 -4.74 5.86 25.33
CA TYR A 331 -4.93 5.39 23.96
C TYR A 331 -4.85 6.58 22.99
N GLU A 332 -3.91 6.54 22.04
CA GLU A 332 -3.72 7.59 21.03
C GLU A 332 -4.66 7.40 19.82
N GLY A 333 -5.19 6.20 19.64
CA GLY A 333 -6.03 5.85 18.49
C GLY A 333 -5.41 4.78 17.61
N TYR A 334 -6.05 4.57 16.45
CA TYR A 334 -5.59 3.63 15.43
C TYR A 334 -4.91 4.40 14.30
N SER A 335 -3.66 4.04 13.99
CA SER A 335 -2.92 4.59 12.86
C SER A 335 -3.15 3.73 11.62
N PHE A 336 -3.97 4.21 10.68
CA PHE A 336 -4.16 3.56 9.38
C PHE A 336 -2.85 3.39 8.61
N SER A 337 -1.94 4.35 8.70
CA SER A 337 -0.64 4.32 8.01
C SER A 337 0.32 3.26 8.55
N GLU A 338 0.04 2.72 9.73
CA GLU A 338 0.84 1.68 10.37
C GLU A 338 0.03 0.45 10.77
N ARG A 339 -1.27 0.37 10.44
CA ARG A 339 -2.16 -0.72 10.89
C ARG A 339 -2.11 -0.97 12.40
N ALA A 340 -1.82 0.06 13.20
CA ALA A 340 -1.41 -0.10 14.60
C ALA A 340 -2.32 0.63 15.59
N TYR A 341 -2.67 -0.04 16.68
CA TYR A 341 -3.29 0.55 17.88
C TYR A 341 -2.18 1.19 18.73
N GLN A 342 -2.29 2.49 19.00
CA GLN A 342 -1.22 3.27 19.62
C GLN A 342 -1.56 3.64 21.06
N PHE A 343 -0.60 3.44 21.96
CA PHE A 343 -0.73 3.71 23.38
C PHE A 343 0.49 4.48 23.91
N ILE A 344 0.27 5.31 24.91
CA ILE A 344 1.34 5.94 25.71
C ILE A 344 1.26 5.37 27.13
N LYS A 345 2.33 4.74 27.60
CA LYS A 345 2.46 4.29 29.00
C LYS A 345 3.26 5.33 29.80
N MET A 346 2.56 6.08 30.65
CA MET A 346 3.15 7.10 31.52
C MET A 346 3.81 6.50 32.77
N LYS A 347 3.14 5.52 33.40
CA LYS A 347 3.61 4.84 34.62
C LYS A 347 3.06 3.41 34.71
N GLY A 348 3.56 2.65 35.67
CA GLY A 348 3.18 1.25 35.88
C GLY A 348 3.88 0.26 34.95
N GLU A 349 3.50 -1.00 35.10
CA GLU A 349 4.15 -2.17 34.48
C GLU A 349 3.28 -2.83 33.39
N LYS A 350 2.08 -2.31 33.15
CA LYS A 350 1.08 -2.97 32.31
C LYS A 350 0.37 -2.01 31.38
N VAL A 351 -0.02 -2.51 30.22
CA VAL A 351 -1.03 -1.94 29.33
C VAL A 351 -2.14 -2.97 29.20
N ASN A 352 -3.34 -2.62 29.65
CA ASN A 352 -4.51 -3.49 29.61
C ASN A 352 -5.68 -2.77 28.93
N PHE A 353 -6.36 -3.46 28.04
CA PHE A 353 -7.53 -2.93 27.36
C PHE A 353 -8.43 -4.06 26.87
N LEU A 354 -9.68 -3.74 26.59
CA LEU A 354 -10.62 -4.61 25.90
C LEU A 354 -10.65 -4.21 24.42
N MET A 355 -10.33 -5.14 23.54
CA MET A 355 -10.49 -5.00 22.10
C MET A 355 -11.90 -5.47 21.72
N MET A 356 -12.72 -4.59 21.15
CA MET A 356 -14.09 -4.85 20.72
C MET A 356 -14.19 -4.76 19.20
N PRO A 357 -13.98 -5.87 18.47
CA PRO A 357 -14.11 -5.89 17.02
C PRO A 357 -15.56 -5.68 16.58
N SER A 358 -15.79 -4.77 15.62
CA SER A 358 -17.02 -4.75 14.81
C SER A 358 -16.91 -5.67 13.58
N MET A 359 -15.68 -5.88 13.12
CA MET A 359 -15.25 -6.85 12.13
C MET A 359 -14.02 -7.56 12.67
N ASP A 360 -13.71 -8.75 12.17
CA ASP A 360 -12.53 -9.51 12.59
C ASP A 360 -11.25 -8.66 12.47
N VAL A 361 -10.45 -8.62 13.54
CA VAL A 361 -9.13 -7.98 13.50
C VAL A 361 -8.09 -9.04 13.17
N ILE A 362 -7.42 -8.86 12.03
CA ILE A 362 -6.38 -9.75 11.51
C ILE A 362 -5.02 -9.19 11.88
N ASN A 363 -4.23 -10.02 12.56
CA ASN A 363 -2.85 -9.74 12.93
C ASN A 363 -2.64 -8.38 13.60
N PRO A 364 -3.30 -8.10 14.76
CA PRO A 364 -3.26 -6.78 15.36
C PRO A 364 -1.82 -6.33 15.67
N VAL A 365 -1.52 -5.09 15.30
CA VAL A 365 -0.27 -4.42 15.62
C VAL A 365 -0.51 -3.46 16.77
N ILE A 366 0.32 -3.53 17.80
CA ILE A 366 0.21 -2.68 18.99
C ILE A 366 1.53 -1.93 19.15
N ARG A 367 1.44 -0.60 19.27
CA ARG A 367 2.57 0.27 19.56
C ARG A 367 2.37 0.92 20.92
N VAL A 368 3.36 0.77 21.80
CA VAL A 368 3.35 1.35 23.14
C VAL A 368 4.60 2.23 23.31
N SER A 369 4.40 3.53 23.44
CA SER A 369 5.46 4.48 23.82
C SER A 369 5.62 4.50 25.35
N GLY A 370 6.82 4.82 25.86
CA GLY A 370 7.10 4.82 27.31
C GLY A 370 7.32 3.43 27.93
N TRP A 371 7.67 2.44 27.10
CA TRP A 371 8.04 1.10 27.54
C TRP A 371 9.50 1.07 28.02
N LYS A 372 9.75 0.59 29.25
CA LYS A 372 11.10 0.66 29.86
C LYS A 372 11.72 -0.69 30.15
N ALA A 373 10.93 -1.77 30.06
CA ALA A 373 11.42 -3.11 30.36
C ALA A 373 12.09 -3.76 29.13
N PRO A 374 13.10 -4.61 29.34
CA PRO A 374 13.83 -5.29 28.27
C PRO A 374 13.03 -6.41 27.61
N SER A 375 11.90 -6.82 28.20
CA SER A 375 11.07 -7.89 27.67
C SER A 375 9.59 -7.68 27.99
N VAL A 376 8.74 -8.45 27.34
CA VAL A 376 7.28 -8.33 27.38
C VAL A 376 6.63 -9.71 27.46
N SER A 377 5.53 -9.80 28.19
CA SER A 377 4.57 -10.90 28.06
C SER A 377 3.22 -10.35 27.62
N VAL A 378 2.56 -11.08 26.71
CA VAL A 378 1.23 -10.72 26.19
C VAL A 378 0.26 -11.83 26.56
N SER A 379 -0.98 -11.49 26.91
CA SER A 379 -2.05 -12.47 27.10
C SER A 379 -3.38 -11.97 26.54
N PHE A 380 -4.17 -12.92 26.02
CA PHE A 380 -5.55 -12.71 25.58
C PHE A 380 -6.49 -13.46 26.52
N ASP A 381 -7.46 -12.77 27.10
CA ASP A 381 -8.43 -13.32 28.07
C ASP A 381 -7.76 -14.07 29.24
N GLY A 382 -6.58 -13.61 29.66
CA GLY A 382 -5.77 -14.22 30.72
C GLY A 382 -4.91 -15.40 30.28
N TYR A 383 -4.99 -15.83 29.02
CA TYR A 383 -4.16 -16.90 28.46
C TYR A 383 -2.90 -16.29 27.84
N PRO A 384 -1.69 -16.60 28.35
CA PRO A 384 -0.44 -16.11 27.80
C PRO A 384 -0.26 -16.53 26.34
N LEU A 385 0.21 -15.59 25.51
CA LEU A 385 0.68 -15.87 24.16
C LEU A 385 2.16 -16.29 24.21
N ASP A 386 2.55 -17.17 23.30
CA ASP A 386 3.94 -17.61 23.14
C ASP A 386 4.60 -16.92 21.92
N THR A 387 5.88 -17.23 21.67
CA THR A 387 6.66 -16.59 20.61
C THR A 387 6.24 -16.99 19.19
N LYS A 388 5.39 -18.01 19.00
CA LYS A 388 4.78 -18.30 17.69
C LYS A 388 3.51 -17.48 17.45
N ASP A 389 2.88 -17.03 18.54
CA ASP A 389 1.64 -16.28 18.54
C ASP A 389 1.87 -14.76 18.45
N PHE A 390 3.05 -14.26 18.79
CA PHE A 390 3.40 -12.85 18.59
C PHE A 390 4.91 -12.64 18.41
N GLN A 391 5.24 -11.51 17.79
CA GLN A 391 6.59 -10.98 17.72
C GLN A 391 6.63 -9.64 18.45
N ALA A 392 7.77 -9.35 19.08
CA ALA A 392 8.02 -8.11 19.79
C ALA A 392 9.29 -7.44 19.27
N GLN A 393 9.27 -6.12 19.22
CA GLN A 393 10.40 -5.30 18.83
C GLN A 393 10.48 -4.11 19.79
N LEU A 394 11.63 -3.96 20.43
CA LEU A 394 11.93 -2.84 21.31
C LEU A 394 12.93 -1.90 20.62
N LYS A 395 12.62 -0.60 20.60
CA LYS A 395 13.52 0.43 20.07
C LYS A 395 13.43 1.68 20.94
N GLY A 396 14.46 1.94 21.73
CA GLY A 396 14.43 3.03 22.71
C GLY A 396 13.37 2.74 23.78
N ASP A 397 12.42 3.65 23.95
CA ASP A 397 11.27 3.54 24.84
C ASP A 397 9.98 3.08 24.12
N GLU A 398 10.10 2.58 22.89
CA GLU A 398 8.98 2.08 22.11
C GLU A 398 8.96 0.55 22.08
N LEU A 399 7.80 -0.02 22.39
CA LEU A 399 7.44 -1.42 22.15
C LEU A 399 6.50 -1.50 20.94
N LEU A 400 6.88 -2.32 19.97
CA LEU A 400 6.02 -2.76 18.88
C LEU A 400 5.72 -4.26 19.06
N LEU A 401 4.46 -4.62 18.87
CA LEU A 401 3.98 -6.01 18.87
C LEU A 401 3.25 -6.28 17.57
N TRP A 402 3.51 -7.43 16.96
CA TRP A 402 2.67 -8.02 15.92
C TRP A 402 2.16 -9.36 16.43
N ILE A 403 0.84 -9.52 16.49
CA ILE A 403 0.21 -10.70 17.08
C ILE A 403 -0.39 -11.54 15.95
N ASN A 404 0.08 -12.77 15.78
CA ASN A 404 -0.38 -13.72 14.77
C ASN A 404 -1.73 -14.37 15.14
N LYS A 405 -2.78 -13.56 15.29
CA LYS A 405 -4.12 -14.01 15.68
C LYS A 405 -5.20 -13.26 14.92
N ARG A 406 -6.35 -13.93 14.81
CA ARG A 406 -7.63 -13.34 14.42
C ARG A 406 -8.46 -13.08 15.67
N VAL A 407 -8.90 -11.84 15.87
CA VAL A 407 -9.75 -11.43 17.00
C VAL A 407 -11.16 -11.15 16.49
N SER A 408 -12.06 -12.13 16.66
CA SER A 408 -13.45 -12.09 16.16
C SER A 408 -14.49 -11.78 17.24
N LYS A 409 -14.07 -11.64 18.48
CA LYS A 409 -14.94 -11.34 19.63
C LYS A 409 -14.23 -10.38 20.58
N ASN A 410 -14.99 -9.86 21.54
CA ASN A 410 -14.42 -9.06 22.61
C ASN A 410 -13.30 -9.85 23.30
N THR A 411 -12.10 -9.28 23.34
CA THR A 411 -10.91 -9.93 23.89
C THR A 411 -10.17 -8.96 24.78
N LYS A 412 -9.95 -9.38 26.03
CA LYS A 412 -9.12 -8.63 26.97
C LYS A 412 -7.66 -8.85 26.63
N VAL A 413 -6.95 -7.79 26.31
CA VAL A 413 -5.51 -7.80 26.03
C VAL A 413 -4.77 -7.27 27.25
N GLU A 414 -3.77 -8.02 27.71
CA GLU A 414 -2.83 -7.57 28.74
C GLU A 414 -1.39 -7.69 28.22
N ILE A 415 -0.65 -6.59 28.29
CA ILE A 415 0.76 -6.48 27.93
C ILE A 415 1.52 -6.09 29.20
N VAL A 416 2.48 -6.89 29.62
CA VAL A 416 3.15 -6.75 30.92
C VAL A 416 4.67 -6.69 30.75
N GLU A 417 5.30 -5.75 31.44
CA GLU A 417 6.75 -5.63 31.54
C GLU A 417 7.38 -6.86 32.22
N LYS A 418 8.51 -7.34 31.70
CA LYS A 418 9.27 -8.46 32.26
C LYS A 418 10.75 -8.12 32.39
N GLY A 419 11.39 -8.64 33.44
CA GLY A 419 12.83 -8.51 33.68
C GLY A 419 13.27 -7.15 34.21
N ARG A 420 12.57 -6.63 35.24
CA ARG A 420 13.07 -5.51 36.05
C ARG A 420 14.12 -5.98 37.05
#